data_AF-A0A9E5W3E1-F1
#
_entry.id   AF-A0A9E5W3E1-F1
#
_cell.length_a   1.000
_cell.length_b   1.000
_cell.length_c   1.000
_cell.angle_alpha   90.00
_cell.angle_beta   90.00
_cell.angle_gamma   90.00
#
_symmetry.space_group_name_H-M   'P 1'
#
loop_
_entity.id
_entity.type
_entity.pdbx_description
1 polymer ?
#
loop_
_entity_poly.entity_id
_entity_poly.type
_entity_poly.pdbx_seq_one_letter_code
_entity_poly.pdbx_strand_id
1 'polypeptide(L)'
;MVKKKQRWVRSIQYYNLAFSFGLTMIAAILLGLYGGWWLDRRLETFPLFMLLGIFLGIGIGFYSLWRELNALNDLKDRQSETESEQEKNEQRK
;
A
#
# COMPACT_ATOMS: atom_id res chain seq x y z
N MET A 1 -12.06 21.44 35.94
CA MET A 1 -11.90 20.00 35.63
C MET A 1 -12.55 19.67 34.28
N VAL A 2 -11.87 19.83 33.12
CA VAL A 2 -12.39 19.30 31.84
C VAL A 2 -11.23 19.03 30.86
N LYS A 3 -10.73 17.80 30.77
CA LYS A 3 -9.95 17.28 29.62
C LYS A 3 -10.18 15.77 29.46
N LYS A 4 -11.31 15.37 28.86
CA LYS A 4 -11.58 13.95 28.54
C LYS A 4 -12.19 13.70 27.15
N LYS A 5 -12.15 14.69 26.25
CA LYS A 5 -12.81 14.63 24.91
C LYS A 5 -11.88 14.36 23.71
N GLN A 6 -10.59 14.12 23.94
CA GLN A 6 -9.54 14.06 22.89
C GLN A 6 -9.08 12.64 22.49
N ARG A 7 -9.67 11.57 23.05
CA ARG A 7 -9.28 10.17 22.76
C ARG A 7 -10.07 9.48 21.64
N TRP A 8 -11.21 10.04 21.21
CA TRP A 8 -12.09 9.41 20.22
C TRP A 8 -11.79 9.79 18.76
N VAL A 9 -11.15 10.92 18.53
CA VAL A 9 -10.75 11.39 17.19
C VAL A 9 -9.57 10.62 16.59
N ARG A 10 -8.72 9.99 17.43
CA ARG A 10 -7.61 9.16 16.96
C ARG A 10 -8.07 7.83 16.37
N SER A 11 -9.17 7.25 16.86
CA SER A 11 -9.72 6.02 16.27
C SER A 11 -10.31 6.26 14.88
N ILE A 12 -10.90 7.45 14.65
CA ILE A 12 -11.46 7.85 13.35
C ILE A 12 -10.37 8.03 12.29
N GLN A 13 -9.15 8.42 12.69
CA GLN A 13 -8.04 8.62 11.76
C GLN A 13 -7.57 7.32 11.10
N TYR A 14 -7.61 6.18 11.79
CA TYR A 14 -7.27 4.89 11.18
C TYR A 14 -8.27 4.46 10.11
N TYR A 15 -9.56 4.74 10.33
CA TYR A 15 -10.59 4.47 9.33
C TYR A 15 -10.38 5.30 8.07
N ASN A 16 -10.10 6.59 8.20
CA ASN A 16 -9.84 7.45 7.03
C ASN A 16 -8.61 7.02 6.24
N LEU A 17 -7.55 6.58 6.94
CA LEU A 17 -6.32 6.10 6.30
C LEU A 17 -6.55 4.78 5.56
N ALA A 18 -7.17 3.80 6.23
CA ALA A 18 -7.50 2.52 5.62
C ALA A 18 -8.47 2.67 4.43
N PHE A 19 -9.44 3.57 4.54
CA PHE A 19 -10.39 3.84 3.48
C PHE A 19 -9.73 4.51 2.28
N SER A 20 -8.85 5.50 2.49
CA SER A 20 -8.11 6.15 1.40
C SER A 20 -7.20 5.16 0.67
N PHE A 21 -6.55 4.27 1.41
CA PHE A 21 -5.67 3.25 0.84
C PHE A 21 -6.47 2.21 0.05
N GLY A 22 -7.57 1.71 0.62
CA GLY A 22 -8.48 0.78 -0.05
C GLY A 22 -9.11 1.38 -1.31
N LEU A 23 -9.54 2.65 -1.26
CA LEU A 23 -10.12 3.34 -2.41
C LEU A 23 -9.09 3.51 -3.54
N THR A 24 -7.84 3.86 -3.19
CA THR A 24 -6.75 3.99 -4.16
C THR A 24 -6.43 2.64 -4.82
N MET A 25 -6.44 1.56 -4.05
CA MET A 25 -6.21 0.21 -4.55
C MET A 25 -7.32 -0.24 -5.50
N ILE A 26 -8.59 -0.04 -5.12
CA ILE A 26 -9.75 -0.33 -5.97
C ILE A 26 -9.72 0.51 -7.25
N ALA A 27 -9.38 1.80 -7.15
CA ALA A 27 -9.27 2.69 -8.31
C ALA A 27 -8.17 2.24 -9.27
N ALA A 28 -7.01 1.81 -8.78
CA ALA A 28 -5.93 1.27 -9.61
C ALA A 28 -6.34 -0.03 -10.33
N ILE A 29 -7.03 -0.93 -9.62
CA ILE A 29 -7.55 -2.19 -10.19
C ILE A 29 -8.60 -1.89 -11.27
N LEU A 30 -9.55 -0.99 -10.99
CA LEU A 30 -10.57 -0.58 -11.95
C LEU A 30 -9.97 0.10 -13.18
N LEU A 31 -8.96 0.96 -13.00
CA LEU A 31 -8.25 1.58 -14.13
C LEU A 31 -7.53 0.54 -14.99
N GLY A 32 -6.90 -0.47 -14.38
CA GLY A 32 -6.25 -1.56 -15.10
C GLY A 32 -7.25 -2.45 -15.85
N LEU A 33 -8.36 -2.82 -15.22
CA LEU A 33 -9.43 -3.61 -15.83
C LEU A 33 -10.13 -2.85 -16.96
N TYR A 34 -10.49 -1.59 -16.72
CA TYR A 34 -11.17 -0.76 -17.71
C TYR A 34 -10.24 -0.39 -18.87
N GLY A 35 -8.98 -0.11 -18.59
CA GLY A 35 -7.94 0.11 -19.60
C GLY A 35 -7.71 -1.14 -20.45
N GLY A 36 -7.62 -2.32 -19.81
CA GLY A 36 -7.51 -3.60 -20.52
C GLY A 36 -8.72 -3.89 -21.40
N TRP A 37 -9.94 -3.69 -20.88
CA TRP A 37 -11.19 -3.90 -21.62
C TRP A 37 -11.37 -2.92 -22.79
N TRP A 38 -11.00 -1.65 -22.60
CA TRP A 38 -11.06 -0.64 -23.67
C TRP A 38 -10.07 -0.96 -24.80
N LEU A 39 -8.90 -1.47 -24.45
CA LEU A 39 -7.86 -1.84 -25.41
C LEU A 39 -8.25 -3.11 -26.19
N ASP A 40 -8.86 -4.09 -25.54
CA ASP A 40 -9.40 -5.32 -26.15
C ASP A 40 -10.50 -5.00 -27.17
N ARG A 41 -11.40 -4.07 -26.82
CA ARG A 41 -12.50 -3.62 -27.70
C ARG A 41 -12.02 -2.88 -28.95
N ARG A 42 -10.82 -2.30 -28.93
CA ARG A 42 -10.27 -1.55 -30.06
C ARG A 42 -9.40 -2.40 -30.99
N LEU A 43 -8.98 -3.59 -30.55
CA LEU A 43 -8.04 -4.45 -31.27
C LEU A 43 -8.67 -5.74 -31.81
N GLU A 44 -9.95 -6.01 -31.51
CA GLU A 44 -10.71 -7.19 -31.98
C GLU A 44 -9.97 -8.54 -31.80
N THR A 45 -8.99 -8.60 -30.90
CA THR A 45 -8.08 -9.74 -30.70
C THR A 45 -8.59 -10.62 -29.57
N PHE A 46 -9.78 -11.20 -29.74
CA PHE A 46 -10.26 -12.27 -28.88
C PHE A 46 -9.26 -13.45 -28.95
N PRO A 47 -8.60 -13.92 -27.85
CA PRO A 47 -8.71 -13.57 -26.43
C PRO A 47 -7.34 -13.21 -25.78
N LEU A 48 -6.47 -12.48 -26.48
CA LEU A 48 -5.10 -12.21 -26.00
C LEU A 48 -5.03 -11.09 -24.97
N PHE A 49 -5.84 -10.03 -25.12
CA PHE A 49 -5.83 -8.89 -24.19
C PHE A 49 -6.47 -9.21 -22.84
N MET A 50 -7.48 -10.08 -22.80
CA MET A 50 -8.00 -10.60 -21.53
C MET A 50 -6.92 -11.37 -20.75
N LEU A 51 -6.11 -12.20 -21.44
CA LEU A 51 -4.99 -12.92 -20.84
C LEU A 51 -3.89 -11.96 -20.35
N LEU A 52 -3.61 -10.93 -21.15
CA LEU A 52 -2.66 -9.87 -20.79
C LEU A 52 -3.16 -9.04 -19.61
N GLY A 53 -4.46 -8.76 -19.53
CA GLY A 53 -5.11 -8.06 -18.42
C GLY A 53 -5.10 -8.87 -17.13
N ILE A 54 -5.25 -10.19 -17.20
CA ILE A 54 -5.06 -11.10 -16.06
C ILE A 54 -3.60 -11.09 -15.60
N PHE A 55 -2.65 -11.21 -16.53
CA PHE A 55 -1.22 -11.13 -16.21
C PHE A 55 -0.83 -9.78 -15.63
N LEU A 56 -1.38 -8.68 -16.16
CA LEU A 56 -1.20 -7.34 -15.60
C LEU A 56 -1.85 -7.20 -14.23
N GLY A 57 -3.05 -7.73 -14.02
CA GLY A 57 -3.73 -7.71 -12.72
C GLY A 57 -2.91 -8.44 -11.66
N ILE A 58 -2.40 -9.62 -11.99
CA ILE A 58 -1.48 -10.39 -11.14
C ILE A 58 -0.18 -9.61 -10.93
N GLY A 59 0.42 -9.06 -11.99
CA GLY A 59 1.68 -8.31 -11.92
C GLY A 59 1.57 -7.04 -11.08
N ILE A 60 0.48 -6.28 -11.22
CA ILE A 60 0.21 -5.07 -10.44
C ILE A 60 -0.06 -5.42 -8.97
N GLY A 61 -0.85 -6.47 -8.72
CA GLY A 61 -1.09 -6.96 -7.35
C GLY A 61 0.20 -7.42 -6.67
N PHE A 62 1.04 -8.17 -7.39
CA PHE A 62 2.33 -8.63 -6.92
C PHE A 62 3.32 -7.48 -6.68
N TYR A 63 3.36 -6.49 -7.57
CA TYR A 63 4.17 -5.29 -7.40
C TYR A 63 3.74 -4.45 -6.19
N SER A 64 2.42 -4.37 -5.93
CA SER A 64 1.90 -3.68 -4.74
C SER A 64 2.37 -4.35 -3.45
N LEU A 65 2.30 -5.68 -3.39
CA LEU A 65 2.82 -6.48 -2.27
C LEU A 65 4.33 -6.29 -2.08
N TRP A 66 5.11 -6.36 -3.17
CA TRP A 66 6.56 -6.18 -3.10
C TRP A 66 6.93 -4.79 -2.58
N ARG A 67 6.24 -3.74 -3.05
CA ARG A 67 6.46 -2.37 -2.60
C ARG A 67 6.17 -2.20 -1.11
N GLU A 68 5.09 -2.79 -0.59
CA GLU A 68 4.77 -2.76 0.84
C GLU A 68 5.81 -3.49 1.69
N LEU A 69 6.27 -4.66 1.25
CA LEU A 69 7.30 -5.43 1.94
C LEU A 69 8.62 -4.66 2.01
N ASN A 70 9.06 -4.03 0.91
CA ASN A 70 10.26 -3.21 0.90
C ASN A 70 10.13 -1.96 1.79
N ALA A 71 8.96 -1.30 1.77
CA ALA A 71 8.71 -0.14 2.62
C ALA A 71 8.75 -0.51 4.11
N LEU A 72 8.30 -1.70 4.48
CA LEU A 72 8.39 -2.21 5.85
C LEU A 72 9.82 -2.60 6.24
N ASN A 73 10.61 -3.12 5.31
CA ASN A 73 12.01 -3.50 5.56
C ASN A 73 12.90 -2.27 5.82
N ASP A 74 12.71 -1.20 5.05
CA ASP A 74 13.47 0.05 5.21
C ASP A 74 13.22 0.73 6.57
N LEU A 75 12.00 0.57 7.11
CA LEU A 75 11.65 1.03 8.46
C LEU A 75 12.28 0.17 9.56
N LYS A 76 12.44 -1.14 9.30
CA LYS A 76 13.03 -2.09 10.25
C LYS A 76 14.53 -1.88 10.39
N ASP A 77 15.24 -1.61 9.29
CA ASP A 77 16.68 -1.34 9.31
C ASP A 77 17.00 -0.05 10.09
N ARG A 78 16.17 1.00 9.93
CA ARG A 78 16.29 2.25 10.67
C ARG A 78 15.96 2.13 12.16
N GLN A 79 15.07 1.22 12.53
CA GLN A 79 14.81 0.91 13.94
C GLN A 79 16.00 0.21 14.60
N SER A 80 16.65 -0.73 13.90
CA SER A 80 17.83 -1.42 14.45
C SER A 80 19.04 -0.51 14.64
N GLU A 81 19.28 0.46 13.75
CA GLU A 81 20.36 1.44 13.95
C GLU A 81 20.07 2.36 15.15
N THR A 82 18.82 2.82 15.28
CA THR A 82 18.42 3.75 16.36
C THR A 82 18.45 3.09 17.74
N GLU A 83 18.04 1.82 17.85
CA GLU A 83 18.12 1.06 19.11
C GLU A 83 19.57 0.76 19.48
N SER A 84 20.42 0.41 18.51
CA SER A 84 21.84 0.13 18.77
C SER A 84 22.67 1.36 19.18
N GLU A 85 22.33 2.55 18.68
CA GLU A 85 22.94 3.81 19.13
C GLU A 85 22.46 4.22 20.54
N GLN A 86 21.19 3.98 20.87
CA GLN A 86 20.65 4.28 22.18
C GLN A 86 21.27 3.41 23.28
N GLU A 87 21.40 2.10 23.07
CA GLU A 87 22.07 1.20 24.01
C GLU A 87 23.55 1.59 24.23
N LYS A 88 24.27 1.96 23.17
CA LYS A 88 25.67 2.41 23.29
C LYS A 88 25.82 3.69 24.09
N ASN A 89 24.87 4.61 23.99
CA ASN A 89 24.94 5.90 24.66
C ASN A 89 24.52 5.81 26.13
N GLU A 90 23.66 4.84 26.46
CA GLU A 90 23.27 4.52 27.83
C GLU A 90 24.40 3.80 28.60
N GLN A 91 25.13 2.89 27.96
CA GLN A 91 26.31 2.23 28.55
C GLN A 91 27.52 3.16 28.74
N ARG A 92 27.53 4.34 28.11
CA ARG A 92 28.63 5.31 28.18
C ARG A 92 28.44 6.38 29.27
N LYS A 93 27.28 6.40 29.93
CA LYS A 93 26.97 7.27 31.07
C LYS A 93 27.17 6.54 32.39
#